data_AF-A0A2V9KB26-F1
#
_entry.id   AF-A0A2V9KB26-F1
#
_cell.length_a   1.000
_cell.length_b   1.000
_cell.length_c   1.000
_cell.angle_alpha   90.00
_cell.angle_beta   90.00
_cell.angle_gamma   90.00
#
_symmetry.space_group_name_H-M   'P 1'
#
loop_
_entity.id
_entity.type
_entity.pdbx_description
1 polymer ?
#
loop_
_entity_poly.entity_id
_entity_poly.type
_entity_poly.pdbx_seq_one_letter_code
_entity_poly.pdbx_strand_id
1 'polypeptide(L)'
;KQYFPQIRKEGIIFDVRYNGGGFVDQIIFEHLRRILVGMGTARNFEPGTIPDNVFYGAMACITNHYAASDGDFFTYFFKVYKLGPVIGERTWGGVRGIRGTIPLMDGGYITRPEFSLYGLNSQWLIENRGVEPDIVVDNRPDLVMAGHDPQLEKAVDVVMKEIREHPKKLPPRPPDLPAYPKNPGL
;
A
#
# COMPACT_ATOMS: atom_id res chain seq x y z
N LYS A 1 5.94 -12.50 7.13
CA LYS A 1 5.91 -11.89 5.78
C LYS A 1 4.50 -11.71 5.20
N GLN A 2 3.46 -12.40 5.69
CA GLN A 2 2.07 -12.23 5.21
C GLN A 2 1.38 -11.00 5.83
N TYR A 3 0.40 -10.41 5.13
CA TYR A 3 -0.34 -9.20 5.55
C TYR A 3 -1.14 -9.40 6.85
N PHE A 4 -2.04 -10.38 6.90
CA PHE A 4 -2.99 -10.53 8.03
C PHE A 4 -2.33 -10.68 9.41
N PRO A 5 -1.21 -11.39 9.58
CA PRO A 5 -0.51 -11.41 10.88
C PRO A 5 0.12 -10.09 11.31
N GLN A 6 0.24 -9.09 10.42
CA GLN A 6 0.87 -7.79 10.71
C GLN A 6 -0.15 -6.67 10.97
N ILE A 7 -1.45 -6.87 10.70
CA ILE A 7 -2.45 -5.78 10.73
C ILE A 7 -2.74 -5.19 12.12
N ARG A 8 -2.12 -5.73 13.16
CA ARG A 8 -2.21 -5.24 14.55
C ARG A 8 -0.92 -4.56 15.03
N LYS A 9 0.07 -4.37 14.15
CA LYS A 9 1.23 -3.52 14.40
C LYS A 9 0.84 -2.04 14.31
N GLU A 10 1.64 -1.18 14.92
CA GLU A 10 1.43 0.28 14.87
C GLU A 10 1.83 0.90 13.52
N GLY A 11 2.70 0.21 12.77
CA GLY A 11 3.12 0.62 11.44
C GLY A 11 3.44 -0.55 10.52
N ILE A 12 3.25 -0.35 9.21
CA ILE A 12 3.61 -1.30 8.14
C ILE A 12 4.34 -0.57 7.01
N ILE A 13 5.42 -1.16 6.51
CA ILE A 13 6.10 -0.74 5.30
C ILE A 13 5.74 -1.72 4.18
N PHE A 14 5.27 -1.19 3.06
CA PHE A 14 5.01 -1.93 1.82
C PHE A 14 6.21 -1.76 0.89
N ASP A 15 7.07 -2.78 0.82
CA ASP A 15 8.21 -2.77 -0.09
C ASP A 15 7.79 -3.35 -1.44
N VAL A 16 7.71 -2.49 -2.46
CA VAL A 16 7.40 -2.87 -3.85
C VAL A 16 8.60 -2.69 -4.77
N ARG A 17 9.80 -2.50 -4.22
CA ARG A 17 11.04 -2.59 -5.00
C ARG A 17 11.11 -3.94 -5.67
N TYR A 18 11.53 -3.95 -6.93
CA TYR A 18 11.62 -5.16 -7.75
C TYR A 18 10.28 -5.87 -8.03
N ASN A 19 9.13 -5.23 -7.79
CA ASN A 19 7.84 -5.74 -8.24
C ASN A 19 7.72 -5.61 -9.76
N GLY A 20 7.77 -6.73 -10.48
CA GLY A 20 7.69 -6.78 -11.94
C GLY A 20 6.29 -6.60 -12.54
N GLY A 21 5.25 -6.45 -11.72
CA GLY A 21 3.87 -6.25 -12.16
C GLY A 21 2.97 -7.48 -12.00
N GLY A 22 1.80 -7.42 -12.64
CA GLY A 22 0.69 -8.34 -12.40
C GLY A 22 -0.65 -7.67 -12.70
N PHE A 23 -1.64 -7.91 -11.85
CA PHE A 23 -2.99 -7.34 -11.97
C PHE A 23 -3.78 -7.38 -10.64
N VAL A 24 -3.07 -7.40 -9.50
CA VAL A 24 -3.69 -7.64 -8.18
C VAL A 24 -3.65 -6.43 -7.26
N ASP A 25 -3.09 -5.32 -7.71
CA ASP A 25 -3.07 -4.03 -7.02
C ASP A 25 -4.44 -3.66 -6.43
N GLN A 26 -5.51 -3.76 -7.22
CA GLN A 26 -6.86 -3.39 -6.79
C GLN A 26 -7.36 -4.26 -5.64
N ILE A 27 -7.11 -5.58 -5.69
CA ILE A 27 -7.46 -6.52 -4.61
C ILE A 27 -6.71 -6.16 -3.33
N ILE A 28 -5.45 -5.74 -3.45
CA ILE A 28 -4.68 -5.27 -2.30
C ILE A 28 -5.32 -3.99 -1.72
N PHE A 29 -5.68 -3.03 -2.57
CA PHE A 29 -6.30 -1.77 -2.10
C PHE A 29 -7.71 -1.93 -1.53
N GLU A 30 -8.46 -2.97 -1.90
CA GLU A 30 -9.72 -3.33 -1.21
C GLU A 30 -9.53 -3.60 0.29
N HIS A 31 -8.32 -3.98 0.70
CA HIS A 31 -7.95 -4.13 2.11
C HIS A 31 -7.32 -2.86 2.68
N LEU A 32 -6.33 -2.27 1.98
CA LEU A 32 -5.55 -1.16 2.52
C LEU A 32 -6.35 0.13 2.70
N ARG A 33 -7.44 0.30 1.94
CA ARG A 33 -8.28 1.50 1.99
C ARG A 33 -9.48 1.38 2.93
N ARG A 34 -9.62 0.26 3.63
CA ARG A 34 -10.74 0.08 4.55
C ARG A 34 -10.64 1.11 5.68
N ILE A 35 -11.73 1.82 5.91
CA ILE A 35 -11.84 2.81 6.99
C ILE A 35 -12.38 2.08 8.21
N LEU A 36 -11.70 2.22 9.35
CA LEU A 36 -12.22 1.75 10.63
C LEU A 36 -13.42 2.60 11.03
N VAL A 37 -14.63 2.03 10.98
CA VAL A 37 -15.87 2.75 11.32
C VAL A 37 -16.45 2.29 12.66
N GLY A 38 -16.04 1.13 13.16
CA GLY A 38 -16.49 0.61 14.44
C GLY A 38 -15.66 -0.56 14.93
N MET A 39 -15.99 -1.02 16.13
CA MET A 39 -15.42 -2.23 16.74
C MET A 39 -16.58 -3.17 17.10
N GLY A 40 -16.46 -4.44 16.71
CA GLY A 40 -17.35 -5.51 17.12
C GLY A 40 -16.84 -6.19 18.39
N THR A 41 -17.74 -6.63 19.26
CA THR A 41 -17.39 -7.37 20.47
C THR A 41 -18.32 -8.56 20.64
N ALA A 42 -17.82 -9.66 21.19
CA ALA A 42 -18.61 -10.79 21.64
C ALA A 42 -18.20 -11.16 23.07
N ARG A 43 -19.11 -11.81 23.81
CA ARG A 43 -18.95 -12.02 25.25
C ARG A 43 -17.59 -12.62 25.63
N ASN A 44 -17.09 -13.59 24.84
CA ASN A 44 -15.87 -14.35 25.11
C ASN A 44 -14.79 -14.19 24.02
N PHE A 45 -14.82 -13.11 23.23
CA PHE A 45 -13.83 -12.87 22.17
C PHE A 45 -13.22 -11.47 22.27
N GLU A 46 -12.00 -11.34 21.76
CA GLU A 46 -11.34 -10.05 21.56
C GLU A 46 -12.13 -9.17 20.58
N PRO A 47 -12.17 -7.85 20.79
CA PRO A 47 -12.82 -6.93 19.86
C PRO A 47 -12.22 -7.00 18.45
N GLY A 48 -13.10 -7.08 17.45
CA GLY A 48 -12.76 -7.05 16.03
C GLY A 48 -12.98 -5.66 15.43
N THR A 49 -12.26 -5.33 14.37
CA THR A 49 -12.51 -4.11 13.59
C THR A 49 -13.76 -4.29 12.73
N ILE A 50 -14.50 -3.22 12.47
CA ILE A 50 -15.56 -3.17 11.46
C ILE A 50 -15.18 -2.11 10.41
N PRO A 51 -15.06 -2.49 9.12
CA PRO A 51 -15.07 -3.85 8.58
C PRO A 51 -13.96 -4.76 9.13
N ASP A 52 -14.07 -6.07 8.90
CA ASP A 52 -13.05 -7.03 9.34
C ASP A 52 -11.67 -6.74 8.71
N ASN A 53 -10.61 -7.12 9.42
CA ASN A 53 -9.22 -7.04 8.94
C ASN A 53 -8.75 -5.65 8.49
N VAL A 54 -9.21 -4.58 9.16
CA VAL A 54 -8.72 -3.22 8.94
C VAL A 54 -7.35 -3.06 9.59
N PHE A 55 -6.37 -2.55 8.83
CA PHE A 55 -5.13 -2.04 9.39
C PHE A 55 -5.34 -0.59 9.87
N TYR A 56 -4.99 -0.30 11.13
CA TYR A 56 -5.19 1.01 11.75
C TYR A 56 -3.89 1.55 12.34
N GLY A 57 -2.92 1.82 11.46
CA GLY A 57 -1.58 2.28 11.83
C GLY A 57 -0.98 3.25 10.82
N ALA A 58 0.30 3.56 11.00
CA ALA A 58 1.12 4.30 10.04
C ALA A 58 1.51 3.39 8.86
N MET A 59 1.50 3.91 7.64
CA MET A 59 1.99 3.18 6.47
C MET A 59 3.07 3.97 5.75
N ALA A 60 3.98 3.28 5.09
CA ALA A 60 4.85 3.83 4.06
C ALA A 60 5.02 2.82 2.94
N CYS A 61 5.38 3.29 1.75
CA CYS A 61 5.67 2.47 0.59
C CYS A 61 7.11 2.72 0.16
N ILE A 62 7.86 1.66 -0.16
CA ILE A 62 9.21 1.77 -0.72
C ILE A 62 9.16 1.32 -2.18
N THR A 63 9.78 2.11 -3.08
CA THR A 63 9.79 1.82 -4.51
C THR A 63 11.14 2.16 -5.15
N ASN A 64 11.40 1.62 -6.35
CA ASN A 64 12.60 1.90 -7.15
C ASN A 64 12.32 1.76 -8.65
N HIS A 65 13.33 1.98 -9.49
CA HIS A 65 13.21 1.88 -10.96
C HIS A 65 12.90 0.49 -11.50
N TYR A 66 12.93 -0.55 -10.64
CA TYR A 66 12.50 -1.91 -10.99
C TYR A 66 11.04 -2.21 -10.64
N ALA A 67 10.36 -1.33 -9.90
CA ALA A 67 8.91 -1.42 -9.75
C ALA A 67 8.26 -1.08 -11.10
N ALA A 68 7.56 -2.05 -11.68
CA ALA A 68 7.13 -2.02 -13.07
C ALA A 68 5.66 -2.45 -13.22
N SER A 69 4.97 -1.89 -14.21
CA SER A 69 3.61 -2.25 -14.60
C SER A 69 2.63 -2.13 -13.42
N ASP A 70 2.08 -3.23 -12.90
CA ASP A 70 1.21 -3.20 -11.71
C ASP A 70 1.94 -2.66 -10.46
N GLY A 71 3.27 -2.73 -10.40
CA GLY A 71 4.08 -2.07 -9.39
C GLY A 71 4.08 -0.53 -9.50
N ASP A 72 4.02 0.00 -10.73
CA ASP A 72 3.78 1.43 -10.96
C ASP A 72 2.36 1.81 -10.48
N PHE A 73 1.34 1.02 -10.84
CA PHE A 73 -0.04 1.27 -10.42
C PHE A 73 -0.18 1.25 -8.90
N PHE A 74 0.41 0.26 -8.23
CA PHE A 74 0.45 0.21 -6.78
C PHE A 74 1.04 1.49 -6.18
N THR A 75 2.21 1.90 -6.67
CA THR A 75 2.90 3.11 -6.19
C THR A 75 2.04 4.36 -6.39
N TYR A 76 1.45 4.52 -7.57
CA TYR A 76 0.56 5.65 -7.89
C TYR A 76 -0.67 5.68 -6.99
N PHE A 77 -1.37 4.56 -6.86
CA PHE A 77 -2.59 4.46 -6.06
C PHE A 77 -2.35 4.63 -4.57
N PHE A 78 -1.22 4.16 -4.05
CA PHE A 78 -0.83 4.40 -2.66
C PHE A 78 -0.79 5.91 -2.34
N LYS A 79 -0.24 6.71 -3.27
CA LYS A 79 -0.22 8.18 -3.17
C LYS A 79 -1.61 8.79 -3.31
N VAL A 80 -2.39 8.39 -4.32
CA VAL A 80 -3.74 8.93 -4.56
C VAL A 80 -4.66 8.69 -3.36
N TYR A 81 -4.57 7.51 -2.74
CA TYR A 81 -5.35 7.16 -1.56
C TYR A 81 -4.79 7.74 -0.26
N LYS A 82 -3.66 8.45 -0.32
CA LYS A 82 -3.04 9.13 0.82
C LYS A 82 -2.79 8.17 1.99
N LEU A 83 -2.32 6.96 1.69
CA LEU A 83 -2.11 5.93 2.70
C LEU A 83 -0.85 6.18 3.53
N GLY A 84 0.13 6.89 2.95
CA GLY A 84 1.39 7.27 3.57
C GLY A 84 2.36 7.81 2.52
N PRO A 85 3.60 8.15 2.91
CA PRO A 85 4.63 8.58 1.97
C PRO A 85 5.17 7.40 1.14
N VAL A 86 5.52 7.70 -0.11
CA VAL A 86 6.34 6.84 -0.98
C VAL A 86 7.80 7.27 -0.89
N ILE A 87 8.71 6.31 -0.71
CA ILE A 87 10.12 6.55 -0.42
C ILE A 87 10.96 5.71 -1.40
N GLY A 88 12.05 6.29 -1.90
CA GLY A 88 13.00 5.58 -2.76
C GLY A 88 13.25 6.30 -4.07
N GLU A 89 13.12 5.60 -5.20
CA GLU A 89 13.39 6.15 -6.53
C GLU A 89 12.17 6.03 -7.45
N ARG A 90 12.15 6.83 -8.52
CA ARG A 90 11.11 6.80 -9.55
C ARG A 90 10.96 5.40 -10.13
N THR A 91 9.70 4.97 -10.31
CA THR A 91 9.36 3.65 -10.88
C THR A 91 9.66 3.55 -12.38
N TRP A 92 9.48 2.37 -12.97
CA TRP A 92 9.83 2.08 -14.37
C TRP A 92 9.07 2.95 -15.38
N GLY A 93 7.74 3.06 -15.24
CA GLY A 93 6.91 3.89 -16.10
C GLY A 93 6.35 3.22 -17.35
N GLY A 94 6.36 1.88 -17.44
CA GLY A 94 5.71 1.13 -18.51
C GLY A 94 4.43 0.48 -18.03
N VAL A 95 3.29 1.08 -18.35
CA VAL A 95 1.96 0.66 -17.84
C VAL A 95 0.95 0.34 -18.94
N ARG A 96 1.41 0.27 -20.19
CA ARG A 96 0.64 -0.28 -21.30
C ARG A 96 0.62 -1.80 -21.23
N GLY A 97 -0.43 -2.33 -20.60
CA GLY A 97 -0.64 -3.76 -20.45
C GLY A 97 -0.83 -4.49 -21.78
N ILE A 98 -0.54 -5.79 -21.75
CA ILE A 98 -0.62 -6.70 -22.88
C ILE A 98 -1.76 -7.71 -22.67
N ARG A 99 -2.24 -8.33 -23.74
CA ARG A 99 -3.25 -9.39 -23.67
C ARG A 99 -2.74 -10.65 -24.36
N GLY A 100 -2.16 -11.54 -23.56
CA GLY A 100 -1.52 -12.75 -24.04
C GLY A 100 -0.36 -12.46 -25.00
N THR A 101 0.00 -13.48 -25.77
CA THR A 101 1.10 -13.47 -26.73
C THR A 101 0.58 -13.85 -28.11
N ILE A 102 1.14 -13.26 -29.16
CA ILE A 102 0.87 -13.66 -30.55
C ILE A 102 2.04 -14.55 -30.99
N PRO A 103 1.81 -15.86 -31.24
CA PRO A 103 2.88 -16.78 -31.60
C PRO A 103 3.36 -16.56 -33.05
N LEU A 104 4.63 -16.86 -33.29
CA LEU A 104 5.29 -16.83 -34.61
C LEU A 104 5.60 -18.25 -35.11
N MET A 105 5.85 -18.40 -36.42
CA MET A 105 6.07 -19.73 -37.04
C MET A 105 7.34 -20.44 -36.54
N ASP A 106 8.32 -19.70 -36.03
CA ASP A 106 9.59 -20.21 -35.50
C ASP A 106 9.52 -20.56 -33.99
N GLY A 107 8.34 -20.44 -33.37
CA GLY A 107 8.15 -20.66 -31.93
C GLY A 107 8.42 -19.42 -31.07
N GLY A 108 8.82 -18.30 -31.67
CA GLY A 108 8.85 -17.00 -31.00
C GLY A 108 7.45 -16.45 -30.71
N TYR A 109 7.38 -15.32 -30.03
CA TYR A 109 6.13 -14.60 -29.83
C TYR A 109 6.34 -13.08 -29.79
N ILE A 110 5.27 -12.34 -30.07
CA ILE A 110 5.21 -10.90 -29.87
C ILE A 110 4.14 -10.54 -28.83
N THR A 111 4.33 -9.41 -28.18
CA THR A 111 3.33 -8.78 -27.31
C THR A 111 2.96 -7.42 -27.88
N ARG A 112 1.70 -7.00 -27.71
CA ARG A 112 1.24 -5.68 -28.14
C ARG A 112 0.71 -4.90 -26.94
N PRO A 113 1.14 -3.63 -26.75
CA PRO A 113 0.53 -2.75 -25.77
C PRO A 113 -0.92 -2.44 -26.17
N GLU A 114 -1.88 -2.80 -25.31
CA GLU A 114 -3.32 -2.70 -25.63
C GLU A 114 -4.09 -1.74 -24.72
N PHE A 115 -3.79 -1.71 -23.42
CA PHE A 115 -4.62 -0.99 -22.44
C PHE A 115 -3.75 -0.29 -21.41
N SER A 116 -4.25 0.83 -20.87
CA SER A 116 -3.60 1.60 -19.82
C SER A 116 -4.65 2.43 -19.09
N LEU A 117 -4.24 3.01 -17.96
CA LEU A 117 -5.03 3.95 -17.18
C LEU A 117 -4.80 5.40 -17.64
N TYR A 118 -5.84 6.22 -17.52
CA TYR A 118 -5.80 7.67 -17.62
C TYR A 118 -6.49 8.29 -16.41
N GLY A 119 -6.17 9.54 -16.11
CA GLY A 119 -6.69 10.27 -14.96
C GLY A 119 -8.09 10.84 -15.18
N LEU A 120 -8.73 11.31 -14.11
CA LEU A 120 -10.05 11.96 -14.17
C LEU A 120 -10.07 13.24 -15.02
N ASN A 121 -8.90 13.81 -15.31
CA ASN A 121 -8.68 14.95 -16.21
C ASN A 121 -8.37 14.54 -17.66
N SER A 122 -8.59 13.27 -18.02
CA SER A 122 -8.32 12.71 -19.35
C SER A 122 -6.85 12.78 -19.78
N GLN A 123 -5.91 12.75 -18.84
CA GLN A 123 -4.46 12.70 -19.13
C GLN A 123 -3.85 11.35 -18.76
N TRP A 124 -2.81 10.94 -19.50
CA TRP A 124 -2.03 9.76 -19.13
C TRP A 124 -1.34 9.98 -17.78
N LEU A 125 -1.40 8.97 -16.91
CA LEU A 125 -0.94 9.10 -15.54
C LEU A 125 0.56 8.80 -15.41
N ILE A 126 0.98 7.61 -15.86
CA ILE A 126 2.28 7.02 -15.52
C ILE A 126 3.14 6.74 -16.76
N GLU A 127 2.50 6.38 -17.87
CA GLU A 127 3.19 5.89 -19.06
C GLU A 127 4.32 6.83 -19.51
N ASN A 128 5.50 6.23 -19.75
CA ASN A 128 6.73 6.89 -20.16
C ASN A 128 7.29 7.93 -19.16
N ARG A 129 6.85 7.89 -17.90
CA ARG A 129 7.31 8.78 -16.81
C ARG A 129 7.62 8.00 -15.55
N GLY A 130 6.75 7.08 -15.15
CA GLY A 130 6.80 6.43 -13.84
C GLY A 130 6.14 7.29 -12.76
N VAL A 131 6.31 6.87 -11.51
CA VAL A 131 5.75 7.52 -10.33
C VAL A 131 6.91 8.03 -9.49
N GLU A 132 6.96 9.34 -9.30
CA GLU A 132 7.93 9.98 -8.41
C GLU A 132 7.62 9.67 -6.94
N PRO A 133 8.62 9.30 -6.12
CA PRO A 133 8.44 9.16 -4.68
C PRO A 133 8.22 10.52 -4.02
N ASP A 134 7.64 10.53 -2.82
CA ASP A 134 7.52 11.75 -2.01
C ASP A 134 8.86 12.11 -1.36
N ILE A 135 9.68 11.10 -1.05
CA ILE A 135 11.02 11.25 -0.48
C ILE A 135 11.99 10.46 -1.37
N VAL A 136 12.78 11.18 -2.16
CA VAL A 136 13.81 10.58 -3.01
C VAL A 136 14.98 10.09 -2.15
N VAL A 137 15.31 8.81 -2.27
CA VAL A 137 16.44 8.17 -1.58
C VAL A 137 17.05 7.13 -2.52
N ASP A 138 18.33 7.31 -2.85
CA ASP A 138 19.11 6.34 -3.63
C ASP A 138 19.69 5.26 -2.72
N ASN A 139 19.63 4.00 -3.17
CA ASN A 139 20.34 2.88 -2.55
C ASN A 139 21.76 2.80 -3.12
N ARG A 140 22.60 3.75 -2.67
CA ARG A 140 23.98 3.87 -3.12
C ARG A 140 24.76 2.56 -3.01
N PRO A 141 25.53 2.15 -4.05
CA PRO A 141 26.25 0.88 -4.06
C PRO A 141 27.21 0.68 -2.88
N ASP A 142 27.92 1.73 -2.45
CA ASP A 142 28.86 1.64 -1.33
C ASP A 142 28.17 1.35 0.01
N LEU A 143 26.98 1.91 0.23
CA LEU A 143 26.18 1.66 1.42
C LEU A 143 25.56 0.25 1.39
N VAL A 144 24.99 -0.14 0.25
CA VAL A 144 24.42 -1.49 0.09
C VAL A 144 25.48 -2.58 0.27
N MET A 145 26.68 -2.38 -0.29
CA MET A 145 27.82 -3.29 -0.08
C MET A 145 28.27 -3.37 1.37
N ALA A 146 28.08 -2.30 2.15
CA ALA A 146 28.34 -2.27 3.59
C ALA A 146 27.20 -2.88 4.43
N GLY A 147 26.13 -3.38 3.80
CA GLY A 147 24.98 -4.02 4.46
C GLY A 147 23.88 -3.05 4.88
N HIS A 148 23.95 -1.79 4.46
CA HIS A 148 22.90 -0.80 4.69
C HIS A 148 21.81 -0.88 3.62
N ASP A 149 20.59 -0.51 4.00
CA ASP A 149 19.50 -0.29 3.04
C ASP A 149 18.92 1.12 3.28
N PRO A 150 19.53 2.17 2.70
CA PRO A 150 19.13 3.56 2.93
C PRO A 150 17.64 3.83 2.73
N GLN A 151 17.03 3.22 1.71
CA GLN A 151 15.60 3.35 1.43
C GLN A 151 14.74 2.74 2.55
N LEU A 152 15.09 1.53 3.02
CA LEU A 152 14.38 0.87 4.12
C LEU A 152 14.60 1.58 5.45
N GLU A 153 15.84 1.95 5.76
CA GLU A 153 16.20 2.71 6.96
C GLU A 153 15.39 4.02 7.02
N LYS A 154 15.32 4.75 5.90
CA LYS A 154 14.51 5.96 5.83
C LYS A 154 13.02 5.69 6.03
N ALA A 155 12.50 4.61 5.46
CA ALA A 155 11.11 4.23 5.65
C ALA A 155 10.78 3.88 7.10
N VAL A 156 11.68 3.16 7.78
CA VAL A 156 11.57 2.88 9.22
C VAL A 156 11.56 4.18 10.02
N ASP A 157 12.49 5.10 9.76
CA ASP A 157 12.55 6.38 10.45
C ASP A 157 11.26 7.19 10.31
N VAL A 158 10.72 7.26 9.08
CA VAL A 158 9.49 8.00 8.77
C VAL A 158 8.28 7.36 9.46
N VAL A 159 8.13 6.03 9.38
CA VAL A 159 7.02 5.32 10.02
C VAL A 159 7.10 5.43 11.54
N MET A 160 8.30 5.28 12.12
CA MET A 160 8.49 5.42 13.57
C MET A 160 8.23 6.85 14.05
N LYS A 161 8.55 7.85 13.24
CA LYS A 161 8.20 9.24 13.53
C LYS A 161 6.68 9.43 13.54
N GLU A 162 5.99 8.95 12.51
CA GLU A 162 4.53 9.04 12.41
C GLU A 162 3.81 8.33 13.57
N ILE A 163 4.30 7.16 14.00
CA ILE A 163 3.77 6.45 15.17
C ILE A 163 3.89 7.30 16.45
N ARG A 164 5.00 8.02 16.62
CA ARG A 164 5.22 8.88 17.80
C ARG A 164 4.38 10.15 17.77
N GLU A 165 4.27 10.79 16.61
CA GLU A 165 3.57 12.08 16.46
C GLU A 165 2.04 11.89 16.37
N HIS A 166 1.59 10.80 15.74
CA HIS A 166 0.18 10.51 15.48
C HIS A 166 -0.17 9.06 15.87
N PRO A 167 -0.08 8.70 17.17
CA PRO A 167 -0.32 7.33 17.61
C PRO A 167 -1.75 6.89 17.32
N LYS A 168 -1.91 5.82 16.53
CA LYS A 168 -3.19 5.18 16.25
C LYS A 168 -3.36 3.96 17.16
N LYS A 169 -4.47 3.90 17.89
CA LYS A 169 -4.84 2.76 18.74
C LYS A 169 -6.29 2.38 18.49
N LEU A 170 -6.57 1.09 18.48
CA LEU A 170 -7.94 0.61 18.42
C LEU A 170 -8.70 1.03 19.68
N PRO A 171 -9.95 1.50 19.57
CA PRO A 171 -10.76 1.84 20.74
C PRO A 171 -10.93 0.64 21.69
N PRO A 172 -10.90 0.85 23.01
CA PRO A 172 -11.14 -0.22 23.97
C PRO A 172 -12.59 -0.70 23.91
N ARG A 173 -12.82 -1.94 24.36
CA ARG A 173 -14.17 -2.50 24.52
C ARG A 173 -14.96 -1.67 25.55
N PRO A 174 -16.23 -1.29 25.27
CA PRO A 174 -17.09 -0.67 26.26
C PRO A 174 -17.50 -1.68 27.36
N PRO A 175 -18.03 -1.22 28.51
CA PRO A 175 -18.67 -2.10 29.49
C PRO A 175 -19.77 -2.96 28.85
N ASP A 176 -19.99 -4.17 29.37
CA ASP A 176 -20.96 -5.14 28.80
C ASP A 176 -22.40 -4.62 28.75
N LEU A 177 -22.78 -3.76 29.70
CA LEU A 177 -24.10 -3.14 29.74
C LEU A 177 -23.98 -1.67 29.31
N PRO A 178 -24.78 -1.22 28.33
CA PRO A 178 -24.87 0.20 28.03
C PRO A 178 -25.47 0.93 29.24
N ALA A 179 -25.13 2.21 29.39
CA ALA A 179 -25.84 3.05 30.35
C ALA A 179 -27.34 3.08 30.00
N TYR A 180 -28.20 2.97 31.01
CA TYR A 180 -29.63 3.18 30.80
C TYR A 180 -29.87 4.57 30.17
N PRO A 181 -30.80 4.69 29.20
CA PRO A 181 -31.17 5.99 28.67
C PRO A 181 -31.60 6.93 29.80
N LYS A 182 -31.31 8.23 29.68
CA LYS A 182 -31.97 9.20 30.56
C LYS A 182 -33.45 9.23 30.17
N ASN A 183 -34.31 8.78 31.08
CA ASN A 183 -35.77 8.65 30.93
C ASN A 183 -36.21 7.62 29.87
N PRO A 184 -36.04 6.31 30.11
CA PRO A 184 -36.47 5.27 29.15
C PRO A 184 -38.00 5.09 29.08
N GLY A 185 -38.79 5.97 29.70
CA GLY A 185 -40.25 5.85 29.83
C GLY A 185 -41.01 7.19 29.76
N LEU A 186 -40.41 8.23 29.16
CA LEU A 186 -41.12 9.45 28.74
C LEU A 186 -41.21 9.50 27.21
#